data_AF-A0A5C5YQT9-F1
#
_entry.id   AF-A0A5C5YQT9-F1
#
_cell.length_a   1.000
_cell.length_b   1.000
_cell.length_c   1.000
_cell.angle_alpha   90.00
_cell.angle_beta   90.00
_cell.angle_gamma   90.00
#
_symmetry.space_group_name_H-M   'P 1'
#
loop_
_entity.id
_entity.type
_entity.pdbx_description
1 polymer ?
#
loop_
_entity_poly.entity_id
_entity_poly.type
_entity_poly.pdbx_seq_one_letter_code
_entity_poly.pdbx_strand_id
1 'polypeptide(L)'
;MTSEEIADALVYRDYEQIVMRLTAEGITDECGDDKKKELLNRSLGLAALRMGDLDSAHLAIEALLGDDSAPSSRDYCELASLYWMQSKTDTATSTLQKALKCHYGDAAGNLIPALLCYYFALRLQDVELGNYAEETIRNKLRAGISKNWPGPIGCFLADKLDEGSVMERLEQLHPIRQPDERCRFDFYRGVKALERQDSVEASCLFAQAVGHLGQKTWTAEFNLAKHELVVLAAS
;
A
#
# COMPACT_ATOMS: atom_id res chain seq x y z
N MET A 1 4.31 36.73 -5.71
CA MET A 1 3.44 35.64 -5.28
C MET A 1 1.99 36.06 -5.35
N THR A 2 1.44 35.94 -6.55
CA THR A 2 0.02 36.06 -6.91
C THR A 2 -0.74 34.81 -6.45
N SER A 3 -2.08 34.86 -6.48
CA SER A 3 -2.95 33.71 -6.22
C SER A 3 -2.67 32.51 -7.13
N GLU A 4 -2.09 32.75 -8.31
CA GLU A 4 -1.71 31.76 -9.32
C GLU A 4 -0.36 31.10 -8.96
N GLU A 5 0.60 31.88 -8.45
CA GLU A 5 1.87 31.36 -7.91
C GLU A 5 1.67 30.52 -6.63
N ILE A 6 0.57 30.73 -5.90
CA ILE A 6 0.15 29.91 -4.74
C ILE A 6 -0.50 28.59 -5.20
N ALA A 7 -1.23 28.58 -6.32
CA ALA A 7 -1.77 27.35 -6.91
C ALA A 7 -0.66 26.49 -7.54
N ASP A 8 0.33 27.11 -8.18
CA ASP A 8 1.51 26.42 -8.73
C ASP A 8 2.42 25.81 -7.65
N ALA A 9 2.55 26.46 -6.49
CA ALA A 9 3.24 25.90 -5.32
C ALA A 9 2.48 24.73 -4.68
N LEU A 10 1.15 24.71 -4.74
CA LEU A 10 0.32 23.58 -4.31
C LEU A 10 0.35 22.41 -5.32
N VAL A 11 0.62 22.69 -6.59
CA VAL A 11 0.82 21.70 -7.66
C VAL A 11 2.26 21.15 -7.68
N TYR A 12 3.26 21.91 -7.21
CA TYR A 12 4.67 21.50 -7.16
C TYR A 12 5.28 21.60 -5.75
N ARG A 13 5.31 20.46 -5.05
CA ARG A 13 6.26 20.13 -3.94
C ARG A 13 6.29 21.08 -2.75
N ASP A 14 5.57 20.70 -1.70
CA ASP A 14 5.74 21.35 -0.42
C ASP A 14 6.58 20.49 0.54
N TYR A 15 7.88 20.80 0.56
CA TYR A 15 8.80 20.27 1.58
C TYR A 15 8.36 20.72 2.98
N GLU A 16 7.66 21.85 3.14
CA GLU A 16 7.06 22.25 4.42
C GLU A 16 5.90 21.35 4.82
N GLN A 17 5.12 20.77 3.90
CA GLN A 17 4.13 19.76 4.29
C GLN A 17 4.77 18.44 4.72
N ILE A 18 5.89 18.05 4.11
CA ILE A 18 6.68 16.89 4.57
C ILE A 18 7.26 17.20 5.95
N VAL A 19 7.87 18.37 6.16
CA VAL A 19 8.40 18.80 7.45
C VAL A 19 7.30 18.96 8.50
N MET A 20 6.18 19.62 8.20
CA MET A 20 5.03 19.74 9.09
C MET A 20 4.44 18.36 9.43
N ARG A 21 4.42 17.43 8.48
CA ARG A 21 3.93 16.07 8.71
C ARG A 21 4.92 15.26 9.52
N LEU A 22 6.23 15.40 9.30
CA LEU A 22 7.29 14.84 10.14
C LEU A 22 7.21 15.42 11.58
N THR A 23 6.97 16.71 11.72
CA THR A 23 6.75 17.40 13.00
C THR A 23 5.43 16.96 13.66
N ALA A 24 4.35 16.74 12.89
CA ALA A 24 3.04 16.30 13.38
C ALA A 24 2.96 14.78 13.68
N GLU A 25 3.75 13.96 12.99
CA GLU A 25 3.92 12.52 13.24
C GLU A 25 4.87 12.22 14.41
N GLY A 26 5.32 13.27 15.12
CA GLY A 26 6.00 13.14 16.40
C GLY A 26 7.52 13.21 16.33
N ILE A 27 8.11 13.86 15.33
CA ILE A 27 9.47 14.43 15.51
C ILE A 27 9.35 15.60 16.49
N THR A 28 9.17 15.26 17.77
CA THR A 28 9.41 16.17 18.87
C THR A 28 10.92 16.20 19.14
N ASP A 29 11.41 17.21 19.84
CA ASP A 29 12.79 17.26 20.31
C ASP A 29 13.15 16.05 21.22
N GLU A 30 12.15 15.26 21.64
CA GLU A 30 12.28 14.07 22.49
C GLU A 30 12.54 12.77 21.72
N CYS A 31 12.36 12.75 20.38
CA CYS A 31 12.74 11.58 19.58
C CYS A 31 14.27 11.50 19.40
N GLY A 32 14.86 10.33 19.65
CA GLY A 32 16.26 10.07 19.33
C GLY A 32 16.56 10.21 17.83
N ASP A 33 17.81 10.51 17.48
CA ASP A 33 18.24 10.81 16.10
C ASP A 33 17.92 9.67 15.11
N ASP A 34 18.00 8.42 15.55
CA ASP A 34 17.66 7.25 14.73
C ASP A 34 16.20 7.25 14.30
N LYS A 35 15.28 7.64 15.20
CA LYS A 35 13.85 7.71 14.88
C LYS A 35 13.56 8.85 13.91
N LYS A 36 14.25 9.98 14.05
CA LYS A 36 14.14 11.11 13.11
C LYS A 36 14.61 10.70 11.72
N LYS A 37 15.73 9.99 11.63
CA LYS A 37 16.28 9.45 10.38
C LYS A 37 15.33 8.43 9.74
N GLU A 38 14.73 7.53 10.52
CA GLU A 38 13.72 6.58 10.04
C GLU A 38 12.52 7.31 9.42
N LEU A 39 11.94 8.28 10.14
CA LEU A 39 10.79 9.05 9.66
C LEU A 39 11.11 9.86 8.40
N LEU A 40 12.30 10.47 8.35
CA LEU A 40 12.78 11.20 7.18
C LEU A 40 12.93 10.28 5.97
N ASN A 41 13.62 9.15 6.12
CA ASN A 41 13.82 8.18 5.05
C ASN A 41 12.48 7.63 4.53
N ARG A 42 11.53 7.32 5.43
CA ARG A 42 10.18 6.91 5.03
C ARG A 42 9.48 8.00 4.22
N SER A 43 9.55 9.25 4.67
CA SER A 43 8.93 10.38 3.98
C SER A 43 9.55 10.65 2.61
N LEU A 44 10.89 10.59 2.51
CA LEU A 44 11.62 10.72 1.24
C LEU A 44 11.26 9.59 0.27
N GLY A 45 11.20 8.35 0.77
CA GLY A 45 10.82 7.18 -0.02
C GLY A 45 9.42 7.32 -0.63
N LEU A 46 8.43 7.68 0.20
CA LEU A 46 7.05 7.91 -0.25
C LEU A 46 6.95 9.10 -1.21
N ALA A 47 7.70 10.17 -0.98
CA ALA A 47 7.73 11.32 -1.89
C ALA A 47 8.35 10.96 -3.26
N ALA A 48 9.43 10.19 -3.27
CA ALA A 48 10.07 9.72 -4.50
C ALA A 48 9.14 8.78 -5.29
N LEU A 49 8.45 7.85 -4.61
CA LEU A 49 7.40 7.01 -5.21
C LEU A 49 6.31 7.85 -5.88
N ARG A 50 5.85 8.92 -5.22
CA ARG A 50 4.84 9.83 -5.79
C ARG A 50 5.32 10.48 -7.09
N MET A 51 6.59 10.88 -7.12
CA MET A 51 7.21 11.49 -8.30
C MET A 51 7.54 10.47 -9.41
N GLY A 52 7.38 9.16 -9.16
CA GLY A 52 7.82 8.11 -10.08
C GLY A 52 9.33 7.92 -10.12
N ASP A 53 10.07 8.51 -9.17
CA ASP A 53 11.51 8.32 -9.02
C ASP A 53 11.78 7.05 -8.22
N LEU A 54 11.74 5.91 -8.91
CA LEU A 54 11.87 4.59 -8.29
C LEU A 54 13.27 4.36 -7.68
N ASP A 55 14.31 5.01 -8.20
CA ASP A 55 15.69 4.86 -7.70
C ASP A 55 15.87 5.58 -6.37
N SER A 56 15.45 6.85 -6.27
CA SER A 56 15.46 7.59 -5.01
C SER A 56 14.55 6.95 -3.97
N ALA A 57 13.40 6.42 -4.39
CA ALA A 57 12.51 5.67 -3.51
C ALA A 57 13.20 4.43 -2.93
N HIS A 58 13.96 3.71 -3.77
CA HIS A 58 14.65 2.50 -3.37
C HIS A 58 15.69 2.79 -2.30
N LEU A 59 16.57 3.76 -2.55
CA LEU A 59 17.62 4.15 -1.61
C LEU A 59 17.03 4.55 -0.24
N ALA A 60 15.94 5.32 -0.25
CA ALA A 60 15.31 5.81 0.98
C ALA A 60 14.59 4.71 1.76
N ILE A 61 13.84 3.82 1.09
CA ILE A 61 13.09 2.74 1.76
C ILE A 61 14.03 1.60 2.18
N GLU A 62 15.04 1.26 1.38
CA GLU A 62 16.03 0.24 1.73
C GLU A 62 16.84 0.64 2.98
N ALA A 63 17.13 1.93 3.15
CA ALA A 63 17.75 2.45 4.36
C ALA A 63 16.91 2.23 5.64
N LEU A 64 15.60 1.95 5.51
CA LEU A 64 14.74 1.56 6.64
C LEU A 64 14.92 0.10 7.07
N LEU A 65 15.57 -0.73 6.26
CA LEU A 65 15.79 -2.16 6.52
C LEU A 65 17.22 -2.48 7.01
N GLY A 66 18.06 -1.46 7.26
CA GLY A 66 19.43 -1.64 7.73
C GLY A 66 19.54 -2.24 9.14
N ASP A 67 20.74 -2.69 9.51
CA ASP A 67 21.00 -3.67 10.59
C ASP A 67 20.44 -3.34 11.99
N ASP A 68 20.20 -2.07 12.32
CA ASP A 68 19.71 -1.67 13.65
C ASP A 68 18.23 -1.25 13.68
N SER A 69 17.54 -1.23 12.53
CA SER A 69 16.11 -0.92 12.50
C SER A 69 15.27 -2.17 12.75
N ALA A 70 14.11 -1.99 13.40
CA ALA A 70 13.08 -3.01 13.52
C ALA A 70 12.00 -2.74 12.45
N PRO A 71 12.20 -3.19 11.19
CA PRO A 71 11.30 -2.84 10.10
C PRO A 71 9.91 -3.41 10.34
N SER A 72 8.90 -2.59 10.13
CA SER A 72 7.50 -3.03 10.22
C SER A 72 7.11 -3.83 8.98
N SER A 73 6.04 -4.62 9.08
CA SER A 73 5.47 -5.28 7.90
C SER A 73 5.10 -4.29 6.79
N ARG A 74 4.70 -3.07 7.15
CA ARG A 74 4.41 -2.00 6.19
C ARG A 74 5.66 -1.60 5.39
N ASP A 75 6.81 -1.44 6.03
CA ASP A 75 8.04 -1.04 5.33
C ASP A 75 8.43 -2.08 4.27
N TYR A 76 8.28 -3.37 4.60
CA TYR A 76 8.47 -4.45 3.63
C TYR A 76 7.43 -4.44 2.50
N CYS A 77 6.15 -4.14 2.77
CA CYS A 77 5.13 -4.04 1.72
C CYS A 77 5.43 -2.92 0.73
N GLU A 78 5.87 -1.75 1.21
CA GLU A 78 6.25 -0.63 0.33
C GLU A 78 7.47 -1.00 -0.50
N LEU A 79 8.50 -1.61 0.10
CA LEU A 79 9.68 -2.04 -0.64
C LEU A 79 9.35 -3.12 -1.68
N ALA A 80 8.50 -4.09 -1.34
CA ALA A 80 8.09 -5.11 -2.28
C ALA A 80 7.31 -4.50 -3.47
N SER A 81 6.43 -3.53 -3.21
CA SER A 81 5.70 -2.82 -4.25
C SER A 81 6.65 -2.04 -5.16
N LEU A 82 7.69 -1.44 -4.58
CA LEU A 82 8.73 -0.78 -5.36
C LEU A 82 9.50 -1.76 -6.24
N TYR A 83 9.96 -2.89 -5.71
CA TYR A 83 10.62 -3.93 -6.50
C TYR A 83 9.72 -4.46 -7.62
N TRP A 84 8.43 -4.60 -7.35
CA TRP A 84 7.44 -4.97 -8.36
C TRP A 84 7.40 -3.96 -9.50
N MET A 85 7.29 -2.66 -9.18
CA MET A 85 7.30 -1.58 -10.18
C MET A 85 8.61 -1.48 -10.97
N GLN A 86 9.72 -1.97 -10.42
CA GLN A 86 11.02 -2.10 -11.11
C GLN A 86 11.16 -3.42 -11.89
N SER A 87 10.10 -4.22 -12.01
CA SER A 87 10.10 -5.54 -12.65
C SER A 87 11.06 -6.56 -11.99
N LYS A 88 11.43 -6.35 -10.72
CA LYS A 88 12.23 -7.29 -9.91
C LYS A 88 11.29 -8.23 -9.14
N THR A 89 10.50 -9.01 -9.87
CA THR A 89 9.38 -9.81 -9.33
C THR A 89 9.80 -10.81 -8.26
N ASP A 90 10.92 -11.53 -8.46
CA ASP A 90 11.41 -12.51 -7.48
C ASP A 90 11.80 -11.84 -6.16
N THR A 91 12.49 -10.70 -6.25
CA THR A 91 12.88 -9.89 -5.09
C THR A 91 11.63 -9.32 -4.39
N ALA A 92 10.65 -8.86 -5.15
CA ALA A 92 9.38 -8.36 -4.63
C ALA A 92 8.63 -9.43 -3.83
N THR A 93 8.46 -10.63 -4.40
CA THR A 93 7.80 -11.76 -3.73
C THR A 93 8.55 -12.20 -2.47
N SER A 94 9.88 -12.32 -2.54
CA SER A 94 10.70 -12.69 -1.37
C SER A 94 10.59 -11.65 -0.25
N THR A 95 10.49 -10.36 -0.60
CA THR A 95 10.33 -9.25 0.35
C THR A 95 8.96 -9.31 1.04
N LEU A 96 7.87 -9.63 0.33
CA LEU A 96 6.56 -9.84 0.95
C LEU A 96 6.53 -11.06 1.88
N GLN A 97 7.21 -12.15 1.50
CA GLN A 97 7.33 -13.32 2.38
C GLN A 97 8.06 -12.99 3.69
N LYS A 98 9.04 -12.07 3.67
CA LYS A 98 9.65 -11.51 4.90
C LYS A 98 8.64 -10.68 5.69
N ALA A 99 7.84 -9.84 5.03
CA ALA A 99 6.79 -9.05 5.66
C ALA A 99 5.78 -9.91 6.45
N LEU A 100 5.40 -11.07 5.89
CA LEU A 100 4.51 -12.04 6.53
C LEU A 100 5.07 -12.63 7.83
N LYS A 101 6.40 -12.73 7.93
CA LYS A 101 7.14 -13.28 9.07
C LYS A 101 7.60 -12.22 10.07
N CYS A 102 7.39 -10.94 9.79
CA CYS A 102 7.83 -9.86 10.65
C CYS A 102 7.15 -9.93 12.03
N HIS A 103 7.96 -9.79 13.09
CA HIS A 103 7.48 -9.76 14.48
C HIS A 103 6.59 -8.55 14.77
N TYR A 104 6.91 -7.39 14.19
CA TYR A 104 6.13 -6.17 14.31
C TYR A 104 5.07 -6.13 13.23
N GLY A 105 4.02 -6.91 13.47
CA GLY A 105 2.85 -6.91 12.63
C GLY A 105 1.90 -5.76 12.89
N ASP A 106 1.08 -5.42 11.89
CA ASP A 106 -0.04 -4.51 12.12
C ASP A 106 -1.03 -5.12 13.13
N ALA A 107 -1.82 -4.26 13.78
CA ALA A 107 -2.86 -4.69 14.72
C ALA A 107 -3.96 -5.55 14.06
N ALA A 108 -3.93 -5.71 12.74
CA ALA A 108 -4.82 -6.57 11.98
C ALA A 108 -4.19 -7.93 11.61
N GLY A 109 -3.06 -8.27 12.24
CA GLY A 109 -2.43 -9.58 12.13
C GLY A 109 -1.60 -9.78 10.87
N ASN A 110 -1.01 -8.71 10.31
CA ASN A 110 -0.24 -8.77 9.06
C ASN A 110 -1.05 -9.33 7.90
N LEU A 111 -2.28 -8.84 7.75
CA LEU A 111 -3.12 -9.27 6.63
C LEU A 111 -2.71 -8.59 5.32
N ILE A 112 -2.26 -7.32 5.34
CA ILE A 112 -1.85 -6.57 4.14
C ILE A 112 -0.80 -7.35 3.31
N PRO A 113 0.32 -7.85 3.88
CA PRO A 113 1.28 -8.63 3.09
C PRO A 113 0.67 -9.85 2.39
N ALA A 114 -0.31 -10.52 3.02
CA ALA A 114 -0.95 -11.69 2.43
C ALA A 114 -1.84 -11.30 1.25
N LEU A 115 -2.55 -10.17 1.36
CA LEU A 115 -3.38 -9.62 0.27
C LEU A 115 -2.50 -9.20 -0.92
N LEU A 116 -1.35 -8.57 -0.67
CA LEU A 116 -0.40 -8.22 -1.72
C LEU A 116 0.24 -9.46 -2.37
N CYS A 117 0.54 -10.51 -1.59
CA CYS A 117 1.00 -11.79 -2.14
C CYS A 117 -0.02 -12.40 -3.10
N TYR A 118 -1.32 -12.32 -2.77
CA TYR A 118 -2.38 -12.81 -3.65
C TYR A 118 -2.41 -12.04 -4.97
N TYR A 119 -2.27 -10.72 -4.92
CA TYR A 119 -2.15 -9.90 -6.13
C TYR A 119 -0.90 -10.27 -6.97
N PHE A 120 0.27 -10.43 -6.36
CA PHE A 120 1.49 -10.84 -7.08
C PHE A 120 1.34 -12.21 -7.72
N ALA A 121 0.78 -13.18 -7.00
CA ALA A 121 0.50 -14.52 -7.51
C ALA A 121 -0.37 -14.48 -8.77
N LEU A 122 -1.46 -13.70 -8.72
CA LEU A 122 -2.36 -13.54 -9.85
C LEU A 122 -1.63 -12.99 -11.08
N ARG A 123 -0.86 -11.91 -10.91
CA ARG A 123 -0.13 -11.27 -12.00
C ARG A 123 0.98 -12.15 -12.58
N LEU A 124 1.65 -12.95 -11.74
CA LEU A 124 2.66 -13.92 -12.17
C LEU A 124 2.07 -15.22 -12.74
N GLN A 125 0.76 -15.44 -12.58
CA GLN A 125 0.11 -16.74 -12.79
C GLN A 125 0.78 -17.87 -11.97
N ASP A 126 1.29 -17.52 -10.79
CA ASP A 126 1.96 -18.45 -9.88
C ASP A 126 0.93 -19.11 -8.96
N VAL A 127 0.54 -20.34 -9.32
CA VAL A 127 -0.46 -21.13 -8.60
C VAL A 127 -0.03 -21.47 -7.17
N GLU A 128 1.27 -21.72 -6.95
CA GLU A 128 1.76 -22.08 -5.61
C GLU A 128 1.72 -20.87 -4.68
N LEU A 129 2.18 -19.71 -5.15
CA LEU A 129 2.09 -18.46 -4.40
C LEU A 129 0.63 -18.06 -4.14
N GLY A 130 -0.27 -18.30 -5.11
CA GLY A 130 -1.70 -18.04 -4.99
C GLY A 130 -2.34 -18.86 -3.89
N ASN A 131 -2.12 -20.18 -3.90
CA ASN A 131 -2.61 -21.09 -2.86
C ASN A 131 -2.08 -20.69 -1.48
N TYR A 132 -0.79 -20.36 -1.39
CA TYR A 132 -0.17 -19.91 -0.14
C TYR A 132 -0.79 -18.61 0.38
N ALA A 133 -1.01 -17.63 -0.50
CA ALA A 133 -1.63 -16.35 -0.13
C ALA A 133 -3.08 -16.54 0.34
N GLU A 134 -3.89 -17.31 -0.39
CA GLU A 134 -5.28 -17.63 -0.01
C GLU A 134 -5.36 -18.35 1.33
N GLU A 135 -4.54 -19.37 1.55
CA GLU A 135 -4.51 -20.10 2.82
C GLU A 135 -4.12 -19.16 3.97
N THR A 136 -3.11 -18.32 3.75
CA THR A 136 -2.67 -17.32 4.73
C THR A 136 -3.79 -16.34 5.08
N ILE A 137 -4.51 -15.81 4.08
CA ILE A 137 -5.67 -14.94 4.27
C ILE A 137 -6.75 -15.68 5.09
N ARG A 138 -7.14 -16.89 4.69
CA ARG A 138 -8.18 -17.67 5.37
C ARG A 138 -7.81 -17.97 6.83
N ASN A 139 -6.55 -18.32 7.11
CA ASN A 139 -6.07 -18.60 8.45
C ASN A 139 -6.09 -17.36 9.34
N LYS A 140 -5.62 -16.20 8.84
CA LYS A 140 -5.66 -14.92 9.57
C LYS A 140 -7.10 -14.48 9.88
N LEU A 141 -8.02 -14.65 8.93
CA LEU A 141 -9.44 -14.35 9.14
C LEU A 141 -10.09 -15.27 10.19
N ARG A 142 -9.79 -16.58 10.15
CA ARG A 142 -10.32 -17.57 11.12
C ARG A 142 -9.85 -17.30 12.55
N ALA A 143 -8.60 -16.85 12.71
CA ALA A 143 -8.06 -16.51 14.03
C ALA A 143 -8.80 -15.33 14.70
N GLY A 144 -9.67 -14.61 13.97
CA GLY A 144 -10.43 -13.48 14.50
C GLY A 144 -9.57 -12.24 14.80
N ILE A 145 -8.30 -12.27 14.42
CA ILE A 145 -7.33 -11.18 14.58
C ILE A 145 -7.67 -10.04 13.62
N SER A 146 -8.17 -10.36 12.42
CA SER A 146 -8.51 -9.40 11.38
C SER A 146 -10.00 -9.07 11.34
N LYS A 147 -10.62 -8.74 12.48
CA LYS A 147 -12.01 -8.22 12.50
C LYS A 147 -12.08 -6.78 11.98
N ASN A 148 -11.03 -6.01 12.30
CA ASN A 148 -10.85 -4.65 11.82
C ASN A 148 -10.18 -4.64 10.44
N TRP A 149 -10.17 -3.47 9.83
CA TRP A 149 -9.51 -3.21 8.56
C TRP A 149 -8.03 -3.66 8.56
N PRO A 150 -7.51 -4.38 7.54
CA PRO A 150 -8.11 -4.77 6.24
C PRO A 150 -8.95 -6.05 6.22
N GLY A 151 -9.39 -6.56 7.36
CA GLY A 151 -10.22 -7.78 7.48
C GLY A 151 -11.36 -7.92 6.45
N PRO A 152 -12.21 -6.89 6.26
CA PRO A 152 -13.28 -6.92 5.26
C PRO A 152 -12.79 -7.20 3.84
N ILE A 153 -11.64 -6.65 3.44
CA ILE A 153 -11.03 -6.95 2.13
C ILE A 153 -10.62 -8.42 2.05
N GLY A 154 -9.98 -8.95 3.09
CA GLY A 154 -9.64 -10.37 3.13
C GLY A 154 -10.88 -11.27 2.99
N CYS A 155 -11.99 -10.91 3.65
CA CYS A 155 -13.25 -11.63 3.48
C CYS A 155 -13.81 -11.52 2.06
N PHE A 156 -13.70 -10.35 1.43
CA PHE A 156 -14.10 -10.14 0.03
C PHE A 156 -13.29 -11.00 -0.94
N LEU A 157 -11.96 -11.01 -0.82
CA LEU A 157 -11.12 -11.86 -1.67
C LEU A 157 -11.39 -13.35 -1.47
N ALA A 158 -11.75 -13.75 -0.25
CA ALA A 158 -12.12 -15.12 0.09
C ALA A 158 -13.60 -15.47 -0.22
N ASP A 159 -14.32 -14.61 -0.94
CA ASP A 159 -15.73 -14.76 -1.34
C ASP A 159 -16.69 -15.01 -0.14
N LYS A 160 -16.36 -14.44 1.03
CA LYS A 160 -17.16 -14.51 2.26
C LYS A 160 -17.95 -13.24 2.55
N LEU A 161 -17.66 -12.17 1.83
CA LEU A 161 -18.30 -10.86 1.97
C LEU A 161 -18.47 -10.28 0.57
N ASP A 162 -19.69 -9.87 0.22
CA ASP A 162 -19.94 -9.17 -1.04
C ASP A 162 -19.46 -7.71 -0.98
N GLU A 163 -19.40 -7.07 -2.15
CA GLU A 163 -18.94 -5.68 -2.28
C GLU A 163 -19.78 -4.69 -1.46
N GLY A 164 -21.11 -4.84 -1.46
CA GLY A 164 -22.01 -3.96 -0.71
C GLY A 164 -21.76 -4.04 0.79
N SER A 165 -21.53 -5.24 1.30
CA SER A 165 -21.18 -5.47 2.70
C SER A 165 -19.81 -4.89 3.09
N VAL A 166 -18.83 -4.87 2.18
CA VAL A 166 -17.54 -4.19 2.44
C VAL A 166 -17.75 -2.68 2.50
N MET A 167 -18.53 -2.13 1.58
CA MET A 167 -18.83 -0.70 1.52
C MET A 167 -19.56 -0.22 2.78
N GLU A 168 -20.56 -0.97 3.27
CA GLU A 168 -21.24 -0.63 4.52
C GLU A 168 -20.26 -0.50 5.69
N ARG A 169 -19.28 -1.41 5.79
CA ARG A 169 -18.24 -1.36 6.83
C ARG A 169 -17.29 -0.19 6.65
N LEU A 170 -17.01 0.20 5.40
CA LEU A 170 -16.18 1.35 5.09
C LEU A 170 -16.84 2.66 5.57
N GLU A 171 -18.14 2.81 5.34
CA GLU A 171 -18.91 3.98 5.79
C GLU A 171 -18.97 4.11 7.32
N GLN A 172 -18.81 3.00 8.05
CA GLN A 172 -18.73 2.99 9.51
C GLN A 172 -17.35 3.42 10.05
N LEU A 173 -16.32 3.53 9.19
CA LEU A 173 -15.00 3.98 9.62
C LEU A 173 -14.97 5.48 9.88
N HIS A 174 -14.01 5.92 10.70
CA HIS A 174 -13.75 7.34 10.90
C HIS A 174 -13.45 8.04 9.56
N PRO A 175 -14.06 9.20 9.25
CA PRO A 175 -13.93 9.86 7.95
C PRO A 175 -12.49 10.11 7.48
N ILE A 176 -11.56 10.35 8.42
CA ILE A 176 -10.13 10.52 8.09
C ILE A 176 -9.51 9.28 7.45
N ARG A 177 -9.99 8.07 7.79
CA ARG A 177 -9.47 6.80 7.28
C ARG A 177 -10.16 6.36 5.99
N GLN A 178 -11.42 6.77 5.78
CA GLN A 178 -12.23 6.30 4.66
C GLN A 178 -11.54 6.44 3.30
N PRO A 179 -10.87 7.57 2.94
CA PRO A 179 -10.23 7.68 1.63
C PRO A 179 -9.15 6.63 1.37
N ASP A 180 -8.28 6.39 2.35
CA ASP A 180 -7.18 5.44 2.22
C ASP A 180 -7.72 4.00 2.14
N GLU A 181 -8.74 3.67 2.95
CA GLU A 181 -9.36 2.35 2.93
C GLU A 181 -10.20 2.11 1.65
N ARG A 182 -10.78 3.17 1.07
CA ARG A 182 -11.52 3.10 -0.20
C ARG A 182 -10.57 2.87 -1.37
N CYS A 183 -9.43 3.57 -1.37
CA CYS A 183 -8.35 3.33 -2.33
C CYS A 183 -7.94 1.86 -2.35
N ARG A 184 -7.61 1.31 -1.18
CA ARG A 184 -7.22 -0.10 -1.09
C ARG A 184 -8.34 -1.05 -1.52
N PHE A 185 -9.59 -0.77 -1.13
CA PHE A 185 -10.69 -1.64 -1.54
C PHE A 185 -10.90 -1.64 -3.06
N ASP A 186 -10.90 -0.47 -3.69
CA ASP A 186 -11.02 -0.36 -5.16
C ASP A 186 -9.83 -1.01 -5.87
N PHE A 187 -8.62 -0.96 -5.31
CA PHE A 187 -7.49 -1.74 -5.80
C PHE A 187 -7.82 -3.24 -5.83
N TYR A 188 -8.28 -3.82 -4.71
CA TYR A 188 -8.59 -5.26 -4.66
C TYR A 188 -9.84 -5.65 -5.46
N ARG A 189 -10.78 -4.73 -5.71
CA ARG A 189 -11.83 -4.94 -6.72
C ARG A 189 -11.21 -5.06 -8.11
N GLY A 190 -10.25 -4.19 -8.44
CA GLY A 190 -9.47 -4.28 -9.68
C GLY A 190 -8.72 -5.61 -9.80
N VAL A 191 -8.14 -6.12 -8.70
CA VAL A 191 -7.50 -7.45 -8.66
C VAL A 191 -8.50 -8.57 -8.97
N LYS A 192 -9.73 -8.53 -8.41
CA LYS A 192 -10.79 -9.50 -8.75
C LYS A 192 -11.23 -9.40 -10.22
N ALA A 193 -11.24 -8.20 -10.81
CA ALA A 193 -11.51 -8.04 -12.24
C ALA A 193 -10.39 -8.64 -13.10
N LEU A 194 -9.11 -8.47 -12.72
CA LEU A 194 -7.99 -9.15 -13.36
C LEU A 194 -8.10 -10.68 -13.28
N GLU A 195 -8.54 -11.24 -12.15
CA GLU A 195 -8.78 -12.69 -11.98
C GLU A 195 -9.81 -13.21 -13.00
N ARG A 196 -10.82 -12.40 -13.31
CA ARG A 196 -11.83 -12.69 -14.36
C ARG A 196 -11.36 -12.36 -15.78
N GLN A 197 -10.13 -11.90 -15.95
CA GLN A 197 -9.56 -11.42 -17.22
C GLN A 197 -10.33 -10.21 -17.82
N ASP A 198 -11.00 -9.41 -16.98
CA ASP A 198 -11.69 -8.19 -17.39
C ASP A 198 -10.76 -6.98 -17.20
N SER A 199 -9.93 -6.71 -18.21
CA SER A 199 -8.95 -5.61 -18.18
C SER A 199 -9.60 -4.22 -18.18
N VAL A 200 -10.79 -4.08 -18.77
CA VAL A 200 -11.51 -2.81 -18.85
C VAL A 200 -12.07 -2.44 -17.48
N GLU A 201 -12.73 -3.40 -16.82
CA GLU A 201 -13.21 -3.22 -15.45
C GLU A 201 -12.03 -3.00 -14.49
N ALA A 202 -10.96 -3.78 -14.59
CA ALA A 202 -9.77 -3.62 -13.76
C ALA A 202 -9.17 -2.21 -13.89
N SER A 203 -8.99 -1.71 -15.11
CA SER A 203 -8.47 -0.37 -15.37
C SER A 203 -9.38 0.72 -14.77
N CYS A 204 -10.70 0.59 -14.90
CA CYS A 204 -11.65 1.51 -14.28
C CYS A 204 -11.51 1.53 -12.74
N LEU A 205 -11.39 0.37 -12.12
CA LEU A 205 -11.27 0.21 -10.67
C LEU A 205 -9.93 0.73 -10.14
N PHE A 206 -8.83 0.51 -10.86
CA PHE A 206 -7.54 1.11 -10.51
C PHE A 206 -7.55 2.63 -10.67
N ALA A 207 -8.25 3.16 -11.67
CA ALA A 207 -8.44 4.61 -11.82
C ALA A 207 -9.26 5.18 -10.64
N GLN A 208 -10.30 4.47 -10.18
CA GLN A 208 -11.05 4.84 -8.98
C GLN A 208 -10.15 4.81 -7.73
N ALA A 209 -9.33 3.77 -7.56
CA ALA A 209 -8.41 3.65 -6.45
C ALA A 209 -7.44 4.84 -6.36
N VAL A 210 -6.94 5.31 -7.51
CA VAL A 210 -6.03 6.47 -7.60
C VAL A 210 -6.78 7.81 -7.49
N GLY A 211 -8.08 7.84 -7.80
CA GLY A 211 -8.88 9.07 -7.90
C GLY A 211 -9.55 9.55 -6.61
N HIS A 212 -9.40 8.87 -5.48
CA HIS A 212 -10.06 9.25 -4.23
C HIS A 212 -9.57 10.59 -3.68
N LEU A 213 -10.46 11.58 -3.68
CA LEU A 213 -10.20 12.88 -3.08
C LEU A 213 -9.97 12.75 -1.57
N GLY A 214 -8.98 13.46 -1.05
CA GLY A 214 -8.68 13.48 0.38
C GLY A 214 -7.90 12.28 0.90
N GLN A 215 -7.39 11.41 0.01
CA GLN A 215 -6.41 10.40 0.37
C GLN A 215 -5.19 11.06 1.03
N LYS A 216 -4.86 10.62 2.25
CA LYS A 216 -3.77 11.21 3.04
C LYS A 216 -2.54 10.33 3.02
N THR A 217 -2.70 9.01 2.85
CA THR A 217 -1.57 8.09 2.84
C THR A 217 -1.43 7.40 1.49
N TRP A 218 -0.18 7.31 1.05
CA TRP A 218 0.23 6.56 -0.13
C TRP A 218 0.52 5.15 0.36
N THR A 219 -0.39 4.24 0.07
CA THR A 219 -0.24 2.84 0.43
C THR A 219 0.40 2.10 -0.75
N ALA A 220 1.03 0.97 -0.47
CA ALA A 220 1.43 -0.01 -1.49
C ALA A 220 0.37 -0.19 -2.59
N GLU A 221 -0.89 -0.39 -2.21
CA GLU A 221 -2.01 -0.58 -3.15
C GLU A 221 -2.23 0.63 -4.06
N PHE A 222 -2.11 1.86 -3.56
CA PHE A 222 -2.20 3.06 -4.40
C PHE A 222 -1.12 3.07 -5.48
N ASN A 223 0.13 2.82 -5.08
CA ASN A 223 1.27 2.86 -6.00
C ASN A 223 1.15 1.75 -7.06
N LEU A 224 0.71 0.56 -6.64
CA LEU A 224 0.44 -0.55 -7.53
C LEU A 224 -0.73 -0.26 -8.47
N ALA A 225 -1.83 0.34 -8.00
CA ALA A 225 -2.94 0.75 -8.87
C ALA A 225 -2.47 1.72 -9.96
N LYS A 226 -1.67 2.73 -9.60
CA LYS A 226 -1.09 3.68 -10.55
C LYS A 226 -0.19 2.98 -11.57
N HIS A 227 0.65 2.04 -11.13
CA HIS A 227 1.49 1.25 -12.02
C HIS A 227 0.68 0.39 -12.98
N GLU A 228 -0.35 -0.28 -12.48
CA GLU A 228 -1.23 -1.15 -13.27
C GLU A 228 -1.97 -0.40 -14.38
N LEU A 229 -2.38 0.85 -14.14
CA LEU A 229 -2.96 1.71 -15.19
C LEU A 229 -2.00 1.90 -16.39
N VAL A 230 -0.71 2.05 -16.12
CA VAL A 230 0.31 2.17 -17.19
C VAL A 230 0.48 0.84 -17.92
N VAL A 231 0.54 -0.27 -17.18
CA VAL A 231 0.72 -1.61 -17.76
C VAL A 231 -0.47 -2.01 -18.64
N LEU A 232 -1.70 -1.80 -18.16
CA LEU A 232 -2.92 -2.12 -18.89
C LEU A 232 -3.12 -1.21 -20.11
N ALA A 233 -2.67 0.04 -20.07
CA ALA A 233 -2.72 0.93 -21.23
C ALA A 233 -1.71 0.55 -22.34
N ALA A 234 -0.68 -0.22 -22.01
CA ALA A 234 0.34 -0.67 -22.96
C ALA A 234 0.05 -2.05 -23.56
N SER A 235 -0.96 -2.77 -23.07
CA SER A 235 -1.34 -4.13 -23.51
C SER A 235 -2.42 -4.08 -24.60
#